data_AF-A0A2J4G6L1-F1
#
_entry.id   AF-A0A2J4G6L1-F1
#
_cell.length_a   1.000
_cell.length_b   1.000
_cell.length_c   1.000
_cell.angle_alpha   90.00
_cell.angle_beta   90.00
_cell.angle_gamma   90.00
#
_symmetry.space_group_name_H-M   'P 1'
#
loop_
_entity.id
_entity.type
_entity.pdbx_description
1 polymer ?
#
loop_
_entity_poly.entity_id
_entity_poly.type
_entity_poly.pdbx_seq_one_letter_code
_entity_poly.pdbx_strand_id
1 'polypeptide(L)'
;MAGETQTPSPSQAQVNSVPLRRYGGVLSRPYREGRGFSLSEIKALNLTEREARLLGIYVDTRRKTTHEENIKALREYLINLKKALESGAPLPEPKLPKILLAKRDVSRVFKGKTSAGRRGRGLQSVKYRYTHHYKWKKKQRERLLKKRHEASRHKGGD
;
A
#
# COMPACT_ATOMS: atom_id res chain seq x y z
N MET A 1 24.33 29.33 -2.18
CA MET A 1 23.57 28.10 -1.86
C MET A 1 22.50 28.49 -0.84
N ALA A 2 21.32 28.92 -1.29
CA ALA A 2 20.21 29.14 -0.35
C ALA A 2 19.80 27.76 0.18
N GLY A 3 20.06 27.48 1.45
CA GLY A 3 19.67 26.21 2.06
C GLY A 3 18.16 26.08 1.98
N GLU A 4 17.67 24.97 1.42
CA GLU A 4 16.24 24.66 1.44
C GLU A 4 15.76 24.68 2.89
N THR A 5 14.79 25.56 3.18
CA THR A 5 14.16 25.63 4.50
C THR A 5 13.39 24.32 4.71
N GLN A 6 13.96 23.41 5.49
CA GLN A 6 13.37 22.09 5.73
C GLN A 6 12.06 22.24 6.50
N THR A 7 10.97 21.67 5.97
CA THR A 7 9.71 21.59 6.70
C THR A 7 9.90 20.67 7.91
N PRO A 8 9.57 21.11 9.14
CA PRO A 8 9.70 20.26 10.31
C PRO A 8 8.75 19.06 10.19
N SER A 9 9.28 17.87 10.47
CA SER A 9 8.49 16.64 10.53
C SER A 9 7.94 16.42 11.95
N PRO A 10 6.70 15.94 12.10
CA PRO A 10 6.14 15.67 13.42
C PRO A 10 6.86 14.47 14.04
N SER A 11 7.16 14.56 15.35
CA SER A 11 7.69 13.43 16.10
C SER A 11 6.68 12.28 16.12
N GLN A 12 7.19 11.06 16.32
CA GLN A 12 6.31 9.90 16.48
C GLN A 12 5.73 9.86 17.89
N ALA A 13 4.48 9.41 18.01
CA ALA A 13 3.82 9.30 19.30
C ALA A 13 4.47 8.20 20.15
N GLN A 14 4.83 8.51 21.38
CA GLN A 14 5.32 7.53 22.34
C GLN A 14 4.14 6.78 22.97
N VAL A 15 4.25 5.46 23.03
CA VAL A 15 3.23 4.56 23.57
C VAL A 15 3.90 3.54 24.47
N ASN A 16 3.24 3.15 25.57
CA ASN A 16 3.72 2.07 26.41
C ASN A 16 3.99 0.80 25.58
N SER A 17 5.13 0.17 25.87
CA SER A 17 5.43 -1.14 25.30
C SER A 17 4.53 -2.20 25.93
N VAL A 18 4.25 -3.25 25.17
CA VAL A 18 3.47 -4.39 25.65
C VAL A 18 4.44 -5.48 26.09
N PRO A 19 4.28 -6.06 27.29
CA PRO A 19 5.15 -7.15 27.74
C PRO A 19 4.95 -8.37 26.85
N LEU A 20 6.05 -8.89 26.33
CA LEU A 20 6.03 -10.07 25.46
C LEU A 20 6.37 -11.32 26.27
N ARG A 21 5.63 -12.40 26.04
CA ARG A 21 5.86 -13.71 26.69
C ARG A 21 7.29 -14.22 26.48
N ARG A 22 7.90 -13.93 25.32
CA ARG A 22 9.28 -14.31 25.01
C ARG A 22 10.31 -13.75 26.00
N TYR A 23 10.05 -12.59 26.60
CA TYR A 23 10.95 -11.93 27.54
C TYR A 23 10.54 -12.16 29.00
N GLY A 24 9.73 -13.20 29.28
CA GLY A 24 9.30 -13.52 30.65
C GLY A 24 8.43 -12.43 31.29
N GLY A 25 7.80 -11.57 30.49
CA GLY A 25 6.97 -10.47 30.99
C GLY A 25 7.76 -9.21 31.38
N VAL A 26 9.08 -9.21 31.28
CA VAL A 26 9.92 -8.02 31.52
C VAL A 26 9.92 -7.13 30.28
N LEU A 27 9.72 -5.83 30.48
CA LEU A 27 9.75 -4.84 29.40
C LEU A 27 11.20 -4.53 29.03
N SER A 28 11.59 -4.77 27.77
CA SER A 28 12.91 -4.36 27.27
C SER A 28 13.07 -2.84 27.16
N ARG A 29 11.98 -2.12 26.85
CA ARG A 29 11.90 -0.65 26.80
C ARG A 29 10.53 -0.25 27.37
N PRO A 30 10.40 0.79 28.20
CA PRO A 30 9.10 1.19 28.75
C PRO A 30 8.17 1.77 27.68
N TYR A 31 8.74 2.48 26.70
CA TYR A 31 8.01 3.10 25.61
C TYR A 31 8.50 2.61 24.26
N ARG A 32 7.62 2.72 23.27
CA ARG A 32 7.90 2.46 21.86
C ARG A 32 7.23 3.52 21.00
N GLU A 33 7.71 3.62 19.78
CA GLU A 33 7.07 4.40 18.72
C GLU A 33 5.73 3.77 18.34
N GLY A 34 4.67 4.57 18.42
CA GLY A 34 3.32 4.20 18.02
C GLY A 34 3.05 4.49 16.55
N ARG A 35 1.90 4.02 16.06
CA ARG A 35 1.42 4.33 14.70
C ARG A 35 1.14 5.83 14.48
N GLY A 36 0.70 6.52 15.53
CA GLY A 36 0.29 7.91 15.50
C GLY A 36 -0.29 8.39 16.83
N PHE A 37 -0.60 9.67 16.90
CA PHE A 37 -1.19 10.33 18.06
C PHE A 37 -2.65 9.91 18.28
N SER A 38 -3.08 9.82 19.53
CA SER A 38 -4.45 9.45 19.87
C SER A 38 -5.40 10.61 19.63
N LEU A 39 -6.71 10.31 19.48
CA LEU A 39 -7.72 11.36 19.33
C LEU A 39 -7.80 12.29 20.54
N SER A 40 -7.54 11.78 21.75
CA SER A 40 -7.57 12.55 22.98
C SER A 40 -6.37 13.51 23.07
N GLU A 41 -5.17 13.08 22.66
CA GLU A 41 -3.98 13.95 22.56
C GLU A 41 -4.22 15.11 21.58
N ILE A 42 -4.85 14.84 20.43
CA ILE A 42 -5.14 15.86 19.41
C ILE A 42 -6.23 16.84 19.87
N LYS A 43 -7.29 16.32 20.50
CA LYS A 43 -8.35 17.15 21.07
C LYS A 43 -7.84 18.05 22.19
N ALA A 44 -6.85 17.62 22.97
CA ALA A 44 -6.22 18.46 24.00
C ALA A 44 -5.52 19.70 23.42
N LEU A 45 -5.20 19.69 22.12
CA LEU A 45 -4.65 20.84 21.38
C LEU A 45 -5.70 21.59 20.57
N ASN A 46 -6.99 21.30 20.79
CA ASN A 46 -8.12 21.89 20.06
C ASN A 46 -8.07 21.68 18.54
N LEU A 47 -7.47 20.57 18.09
CA LEU A 47 -7.46 20.17 16.69
C LEU A 47 -8.49 19.08 16.43
N THR A 48 -9.04 19.07 15.22
CA THR A 48 -9.80 17.93 14.69
C THR A 48 -8.87 16.89 14.07
N GLU A 49 -9.35 15.65 13.89
CA GLU A 49 -8.60 14.59 13.21
C GLU A 49 -8.15 15.04 11.80
N ARG A 50 -9.06 15.69 11.06
CA ARG A 50 -8.81 16.10 9.69
C ARG A 50 -7.76 17.19 9.61
N GLU A 51 -7.83 18.21 10.48
CA GLU A 51 -6.84 19.28 10.56
C GLU A 51 -5.47 18.74 10.93
N ALA A 52 -5.39 17.84 11.93
CA ALA A 52 -4.14 17.20 12.30
C ALA A 52 -3.51 16.44 11.13
N ARG A 53 -4.32 15.67 10.37
CA ARG A 53 -3.85 14.98 9.16
C ARG A 53 -3.39 15.95 8.08
N LEU A 54 -4.06 17.10 7.91
CA LEU A 54 -3.65 18.13 6.95
C LEU A 54 -2.29 18.74 7.33
N LEU A 55 -2.02 18.90 8.62
CA LEU A 55 -0.73 19.34 9.16
C LEU A 55 0.37 18.25 9.13
N GLY A 56 0.11 17.12 8.48
CA GLY A 56 1.08 16.03 8.35
C GLY A 56 1.20 15.11 9.56
N ILE A 57 0.34 15.27 10.57
CA ILE A 57 0.36 14.47 11.80
C ILE A 57 -0.36 13.13 11.55
N TYR A 58 0.28 12.02 11.91
CA TYR A 58 -0.36 10.70 11.89
C TYR A 58 -1.29 10.54 13.08
N VAL A 59 -2.57 10.27 12.80
CA VAL A 59 -3.62 10.08 13.81
C VAL A 59 -4.06 8.61 13.87
N ASP A 60 -4.01 8.00 15.07
CA ASP A 60 -4.56 6.68 15.35
C ASP A 60 -5.87 6.80 16.12
N THR A 61 -6.98 6.69 15.40
CA THR A 61 -8.35 6.84 15.93
C THR A 61 -8.76 5.75 16.92
N ARG A 62 -8.02 4.64 16.98
CA ARG A 62 -8.35 3.49 17.82
C ARG A 62 -7.74 3.56 19.21
N ARG A 63 -6.69 4.36 19.40
CA ARG A 63 -5.98 4.50 20.68
C ARG A 63 -6.74 5.47 21.58
N LYS A 64 -7.01 5.06 22.82
CA LYS A 64 -7.71 5.87 23.83
C LYS A 64 -6.76 6.48 24.87
N THR A 65 -5.52 5.98 24.97
CA THR A 65 -4.55 6.47 25.97
C THR A 65 -4.07 7.87 25.64
N THR A 66 -3.72 8.60 26.69
CA THR A 66 -3.20 9.96 26.64
C THR A 66 -1.85 10.01 27.34
N HIS A 67 -0.83 10.54 26.68
CA HIS A 67 0.46 10.82 27.30
C HIS A 67 0.75 12.32 27.23
N GLU A 68 1.10 12.92 28.36
CA GLU A 68 1.40 14.35 28.44
C GLU A 68 2.64 14.73 27.61
N GLU A 69 3.63 13.83 27.54
CA GLU A 69 4.84 13.97 26.73
C GLU A 69 4.50 14.16 25.25
N ASN A 70 3.52 13.41 24.74
CA ASN A 70 3.03 13.55 23.35
C ASN A 70 2.35 14.90 23.12
N ILE A 71 1.57 15.40 24.09
CA ILE A 71 0.91 16.71 24.00
C ILE A 71 1.95 17.83 23.95
N LYS A 72 2.99 17.75 24.79
CA LYS A 72 4.12 18.70 24.78
C LYS A 72 4.84 18.67 23.44
N ALA A 73 5.21 17.47 22.95
CA ALA A 73 5.89 17.31 21.67
C ALA A 73 5.07 17.87 20.49
N LEU A 74 3.76 17.63 20.46
CA LEU A 74 2.87 18.21 19.45
C LEU A 74 2.78 19.74 19.55
N ARG A 75 2.76 20.31 20.76
CA ARG A 75 2.76 21.76 20.95
C ARG A 75 4.04 22.39 20.42
N GLU A 76 5.20 21.80 20.74
CA GLU A 76 6.50 22.24 20.21
C GLU A 76 6.56 22.13 18.69
N TYR A 77 6.04 21.03 18.14
CA TYR A 77 5.91 20.84 16.71
C TYR A 77 5.12 21.97 16.03
N LEU A 78 3.95 22.34 16.58
CA LEU A 78 3.13 23.42 16.03
C LEU A 78 3.84 24.78 16.07
N ILE A 79 4.59 25.07 17.14
CA ILE A 79 5.39 26.30 17.26
C ILE A 79 6.47 26.32 16.18
N ASN A 80 7.19 25.21 15.99
CA ASN A 80 8.25 25.11 15.00
C ASN A 80 7.70 25.17 13.56
N LEU A 81 6.54 24.55 13.34
CA LEU A 81 5.83 24.60 12.06
C LEU A 81 5.41 26.04 11.73
N LYS A 82 4.87 26.78 12.71
CA LYS A 82 4.53 28.21 12.53
C LYS A 82 5.76 29.03 12.12
N LYS A 83 6.88 28.88 12.83
CA LYS A 83 8.15 29.56 12.50
C LYS A 83 8.65 29.20 11.10
N ALA A 84 8.57 27.93 10.73
CA ALA A 84 8.97 27.46 9.41
C ALA A 84 8.10 28.09 8.30
N LEU A 85 6.78 28.15 8.49
CA LEU A 85 5.87 28.81 7.55
C LEU A 85 6.17 30.31 7.42
N GLU A 86 6.45 31.00 8.52
CA GLU A 86 6.85 32.41 8.51
C GLU A 86 8.16 32.63 7.75
N SER A 87 9.10 31.67 7.81
CA SER A 87 10.35 31.69 7.03
C SER A 87 10.19 31.36 5.55
N GLY A 88 8.96 31.12 5.07
CA GLY A 88 8.67 30.79 3.67
C GLY A 88 8.86 29.31 3.33
N ALA A 89 8.95 28.42 4.32
CA ALA A 89 9.02 26.97 4.08
C ALA A 89 7.70 26.45 3.48
N PRO A 90 7.75 25.38 2.66
CA PRO A 90 6.54 24.78 2.12
C PRO A 90 5.73 24.09 3.22
N LEU A 91 4.40 24.05 3.03
CA LEU A 91 3.47 23.33 3.90
C LEU A 91 3.84 21.84 3.98
N PRO A 92 3.67 21.19 5.15
CA PRO A 92 3.92 19.76 5.28
C PRO A 92 2.96 18.94 4.42
N GLU A 93 3.42 17.77 3.98
CA GLU A 93 2.58 16.86 3.23
C GLU A 93 1.43 16.30 4.11
N PRO A 94 0.17 16.43 3.66
CA PRO A 94 -0.96 15.94 4.43
C PRO A 94 -0.97 14.40 4.51
N LYS A 95 -1.15 13.86 5.72
CA LYS A 95 -1.30 12.41 5.99
C LYS A 95 -2.76 11.96 5.98
N LEU A 96 -3.48 12.41 4.95
CA LEU A 96 -4.85 11.94 4.67
C LEU A 96 -4.84 10.45 4.28
N PRO A 97 -5.91 9.70 4.57
CA PRO A 97 -6.03 8.33 4.12
C PRO A 97 -5.99 8.28 2.59
N LYS A 98 -5.13 7.42 2.04
CA LYS A 98 -5.07 7.19 0.59
C LYS A 98 -6.34 6.49 0.15
N ILE A 99 -7.18 7.18 -0.61
CA ILE A 99 -8.37 6.57 -1.22
C ILE A 99 -7.90 5.81 -2.46
N LEU A 100 -7.84 4.48 -2.37
CA LEU A 100 -7.57 3.62 -3.53
C LEU A 100 -8.81 3.56 -4.40
N LEU A 101 -8.94 4.53 -5.33
CA LEU A 101 -9.97 4.50 -6.36
C LEU A 101 -9.53 3.53 -7.47
N ALA A 102 -9.95 2.27 -7.36
CA ALA A 102 -9.86 1.37 -8.49
C ALA A 102 -10.73 1.93 -9.63
N LYS A 103 -10.16 2.19 -10.81
CA LYS A 103 -10.94 2.59 -11.98
C LYS A 103 -12.05 1.57 -12.20
N ARG A 104 -13.30 2.04 -12.26
CA ARG A 104 -14.44 1.19 -12.63
C ARG A 104 -14.16 0.58 -14.00
N ASP A 105 -14.52 -0.69 -14.20
CA ASP A 105 -14.37 -1.33 -15.50
C ASP A 105 -15.41 -0.76 -16.48
N VAL A 106 -15.08 0.36 -17.14
CA VAL A 106 -15.98 1.08 -18.06
C VAL A 106 -15.84 0.50 -19.47
N SER A 107 -16.53 -0.62 -19.76
CA SER A 107 -16.80 -1.13 -21.12
C SER A 107 -17.77 -2.33 -21.08
N ARG A 108 -18.26 -2.80 -22.26
CA ARG A 108 -19.14 -3.97 -22.50
C ARG A 108 -19.22 -4.93 -21.30
N VAL A 109 -20.39 -5.09 -20.68
CA VAL A 109 -20.70 -5.97 -19.52
C VAL A 109 -19.49 -6.81 -19.04
N PHE A 110 -18.72 -6.27 -18.09
CA PHE A 110 -17.48 -6.85 -17.53
C PHE A 110 -16.37 -7.20 -18.54
N LYS A 111 -16.12 -6.42 -19.60
CA LYS A 111 -15.21 -6.75 -20.72
C LYS A 111 -15.50 -8.11 -21.39
N GLY A 112 -16.76 -8.55 -21.37
CA GLY A 112 -17.15 -9.90 -21.80
C GLY A 112 -16.58 -11.01 -20.88
N LYS A 113 -16.29 -10.70 -19.61
CA LYS A 113 -15.91 -11.68 -18.57
C LYS A 113 -17.13 -12.34 -17.92
N THR A 114 -18.36 -11.90 -18.21
CA THR A 114 -19.56 -12.66 -17.84
C THR A 114 -19.55 -14.06 -18.45
N SER A 115 -20.31 -14.99 -17.90
CA SER A 115 -20.44 -16.34 -18.47
C SER A 115 -20.87 -16.30 -19.95
N ALA A 116 -21.86 -15.49 -20.29
CA ALA A 116 -22.31 -15.26 -21.67
C ALA A 116 -21.23 -14.61 -22.54
N GLY A 117 -20.51 -13.60 -22.03
CA GLY A 117 -19.40 -12.96 -22.74
C GLY A 117 -18.21 -13.90 -22.99
N ARG A 118 -17.87 -14.75 -22.02
CA ARG A 118 -16.83 -15.78 -22.15
C ARG A 118 -17.25 -16.85 -23.17
N ARG A 119 -18.54 -17.17 -23.27
CA ARG A 119 -19.09 -18.04 -24.32
C ARG A 119 -19.00 -17.39 -25.70
N GLY A 120 -19.48 -16.16 -25.87
CA GLY A 120 -19.45 -15.45 -27.16
C GLY A 120 -18.03 -15.21 -27.69
N ARG A 121 -17.04 -15.06 -26.80
CA ARG A 121 -15.61 -14.97 -27.18
C ARG A 121 -14.94 -16.32 -27.42
N GLY A 122 -15.66 -17.43 -27.27
CA GLY A 122 -15.11 -18.78 -27.36
C GLY A 122 -14.20 -19.17 -26.19
N LEU A 123 -13.97 -18.31 -25.18
CA LEU A 123 -13.06 -18.62 -24.06
C LEU A 123 -13.52 -19.83 -23.23
N GLN A 124 -14.82 -20.11 -23.18
CA GLN A 124 -15.35 -21.31 -22.52
C GLN A 124 -15.16 -22.60 -23.33
N SER A 125 -15.27 -22.53 -24.66
CA SER A 125 -15.11 -23.69 -25.55
C SER A 125 -13.63 -23.96 -25.87
N VAL A 126 -12.88 -22.90 -26.17
CA VAL A 126 -11.45 -22.87 -26.50
C VAL A 126 -10.59 -23.11 -25.25
N LYS A 127 -11.05 -22.73 -24.04
CA LYS A 127 -10.33 -22.86 -22.75
C LYS A 127 -8.83 -22.51 -22.92
N TYR A 128 -7.92 -23.44 -22.65
CA TYR A 128 -6.48 -23.35 -22.89
C TYR A 128 -6.01 -24.17 -24.10
N ARG A 129 -6.94 -24.81 -24.83
CA ARG A 129 -6.67 -25.83 -25.86
C ARG A 129 -5.89 -25.29 -27.06
N TYR A 130 -5.91 -23.96 -27.26
CA TYR A 130 -5.24 -23.27 -28.37
C TYR A 130 -4.13 -22.31 -27.92
N THR A 131 -3.73 -22.30 -26.64
CA THR A 131 -2.58 -21.51 -26.23
C THR A 131 -1.29 -22.10 -26.82
N HIS A 132 -0.36 -21.24 -27.24
CA HIS A 132 0.95 -21.68 -27.75
C HIS A 132 1.66 -22.61 -26.77
N HIS A 133 1.51 -22.37 -25.45
CA HIS A 133 2.04 -23.24 -24.40
C HIS A 133 1.52 -24.68 -24.46
N TYR A 134 0.22 -24.89 -24.71
CA TYR A 134 -0.36 -26.23 -24.82
C TYR A 134 0.02 -26.91 -26.14
N LYS A 135 0.06 -26.15 -27.25
CA LYS A 135 0.58 -26.64 -28.55
C LYS A 135 2.05 -27.07 -28.44
N TRP A 136 2.89 -26.23 -27.83
CA TRP A 136 4.32 -26.51 -27.64
C TRP A 136 4.55 -27.67 -26.68
N LYS A 137 3.83 -27.75 -25.55
CA LYS A 137 3.92 -28.91 -24.64
C LYS A 137 3.44 -30.20 -25.30
N LYS A 138 2.37 -30.18 -26.08
CA LYS A 138 1.91 -31.33 -26.87
C LYS A 138 3.00 -31.77 -27.86
N LYS A 139 3.60 -30.83 -28.60
CA LYS A 139 4.69 -31.12 -29.54
C LYS A 139 5.96 -31.65 -28.88
N GLN A 140 6.36 -31.08 -27.74
CA GLN A 140 7.49 -31.57 -26.95
C GLN A 140 7.25 -33.01 -26.46
N ARG A 141 6.03 -33.34 -26.01
CA ARG A 141 5.65 -34.71 -25.63
C ARG A 141 5.72 -35.68 -26.80
N GLU A 142 5.24 -35.27 -27.98
CA GLU A 142 5.31 -36.09 -29.20
C GLU A 142 6.76 -36.38 -29.64
N ARG A 143 7.67 -35.40 -29.48
CA ARG A 143 9.11 -35.55 -29.73
C ARG A 143 9.80 -36.48 -28.73
N LEU A 144 9.54 -36.30 -27.44
CA LEU A 144 10.07 -37.17 -26.37
C LEU A 144 9.61 -38.63 -26.55
N LEU A 145 8.34 -38.82 -26.94
CA LEU A 145 7.77 -40.14 -27.24
C LEU A 145 8.15 -40.68 -28.63
N LYS A 146 8.99 -39.96 -29.39
CA LYS A 146 9.42 -40.29 -30.77
C LYS A 146 8.28 -40.79 -31.66
N LYS A 147 7.08 -40.19 -31.55
CA LYS A 147 5.97 -40.52 -32.46
C LYS A 147 6.42 -40.15 -33.88
N ARG A 148 6.32 -41.07 -34.84
CA ARG A 148 6.87 -40.99 -36.22
C ARG A 148 6.41 -39.78 -37.08
N HIS A 149 5.67 -38.84 -36.52
CA HIS A 149 4.96 -37.78 -37.25
C HIS A 149 5.76 -36.50 -37.56
N GLU A 150 7.09 -36.51 -37.38
CA GLU A 150 7.97 -35.44 -37.89
C GLU A 150 9.00 -35.94 -38.92
N ALA A 151 9.00 -37.24 -39.25
CA ALA A 151 10.01 -37.87 -40.11
C ALA A 151 9.67 -37.92 -41.60
N SER A 152 8.48 -37.52 -42.04
CA SER A 152 8.16 -37.39 -43.49
C SER A 152 8.03 -35.91 -43.88
N ARG A 153 9.08 -35.13 -43.70
CA ARG A 153 9.32 -34.02 -44.63
C ARG A 153 10.36 -34.54 -45.60
N HIS A 154 9.88 -35.06 -46.74
CA HIS A 154 10.71 -35.18 -47.93
C HIS A 154 11.38 -33.80 -48.12
N LYS A 155 12.71 -33.78 -48.08
CA LYS A 155 13.48 -32.60 -48.44
C LYS A 155 13.33 -32.50 -49.96
N GLY A 156 12.59 -31.50 -50.43
CA GLY A 156 12.51 -31.00 -51.81
C GLY A 156 12.53 -32.06 -52.92
N GLY A 157 11.41 -32.26 -53.59
CA GLY A 157 11.44 -32.75 -54.97
C GLY A 157 11.88 -31.61 -55.89
N ASP A 158 12.89 -31.88 -56.72
CA ASP A 158 12.72 -31.89 -58.17
C ASP A 158 12.42 -33.34 -58.59
#